data_AF-A0A959RL36-F1
#
_entry.id   AF-A0A959RL36-F1
#
_cell.length_a   1.000
_cell.length_b   1.000
_cell.length_c   1.000
_cell.angle_alpha   90.00
_cell.angle_beta   90.00
_cell.angle_gamma   90.00
#
_symmetry.space_group_name_H-M   'P 1'
#
loop_
_entity.id
_entity.type
_entity.pdbx_description
1 polymer ?
#
loop_
_entity_poly.entity_id
_entity_poly.type
_entity_poly.pdbx_seq_one_letter_code
_entity_poly.pdbx_strand_id
1 'polypeptide(L)'
;MKNFFIFLFLAIAVSTFAQQTDQKIIIITTDGFRWQEVFNGMDSAIANNGKFNQGVSAYLFKTYWHDDATERRKKLLPFLWSTIAMNGQILGNRQNENKVNVRNPYWFSYPGYSEIFTGFADTAINSNGYPPNPNKNVLAFLNDQPAYKGKVAVFGAWDAFDRILNEEQNKFPVFSAFDSFGGSNRSAAERLINGMNVQLHKPWGDEECLDVFTNFGVLLYL
;
A
#
# COMPACT_ATOMS: atom_id res chain seq x y z
N MET A 1 30.86 -28.88 -39.30
CA MET A 1 29.74 -29.12 -38.37
C MET A 1 30.04 -28.66 -36.95
N LYS A 2 31.14 -29.08 -36.31
CA LYS A 2 31.52 -28.67 -34.93
C LYS A 2 31.58 -27.15 -34.72
N ASN A 3 32.13 -26.39 -35.68
CA ASN A 3 32.23 -24.93 -35.58
C ASN A 3 30.86 -24.23 -35.71
N PHE A 4 29.91 -24.80 -36.46
CA PHE A 4 28.56 -24.25 -36.60
C PHE A 4 27.78 -24.36 -35.28
N PHE A 5 27.91 -25.48 -34.56
CA PHE A 5 27.30 -25.65 -33.24
C PHE A 5 27.90 -24.71 -32.19
N ILE A 6 29.20 -24.40 -32.26
CA ILE A 6 29.84 -23.42 -31.36
C ILE A 6 29.31 -22.01 -31.61
N PHE A 7 29.19 -21.59 -32.88
CA PHE A 7 28.60 -20.29 -33.22
C PHE A 7 27.13 -20.18 -32.81
N LEU A 8 26.35 -21.26 -32.94
CA LEU A 8 24.96 -21.30 -32.50
C LEU A 8 24.86 -21.21 -30.97
N PHE A 9 25.73 -21.89 -30.22
CA PHE A 9 25.78 -21.80 -28.76
C PHE A 9 26.20 -20.42 -28.27
N LEU A 10 27.14 -19.77 -28.95
CA LEU A 10 27.59 -18.40 -28.62
C LEU A 10 26.47 -17.38 -28.88
N ALA A 11 25.72 -17.52 -29.97
CA ALA A 11 24.59 -16.64 -30.30
C ALA A 11 23.41 -16.78 -29.31
N ILE A 12 23.17 -18.00 -28.80
CA ILE A 12 22.17 -18.24 -27.76
C ILE A 12 22.61 -17.63 -26.43
N ALA A 13 23.90 -17.71 -26.07
CA ALA A 13 24.42 -17.13 -24.83
C ALA A 13 24.31 -15.59 -24.79
N VAL A 14 24.54 -14.90 -25.91
CA VAL A 14 24.42 -13.44 -26.02
C VAL A 14 22.95 -12.97 -25.87
N SER A 15 21.99 -13.86 -26.12
CA SER A 15 20.55 -13.56 -26.03
C SER A 15 19.96 -13.72 -24.61
N THR A 16 20.77 -14.07 -23.60
CA THR A 16 20.30 -14.34 -22.23
C THR A 16 20.38 -13.16 -21.24
N PHE A 17 20.60 -11.94 -21.73
CA PHE A 17 20.45 -10.72 -20.92
C PHE A 17 18.98 -10.28 -20.82
N ALA A 18 18.15 -11.09 -20.18
CA ALA A 18 16.73 -10.77 -19.93
C ALA A 18 16.45 -10.43 -18.46
N GLN A 19 17.46 -10.40 -17.58
CA GLN A 19 17.26 -9.90 -16.22
C GLN A 19 17.13 -8.38 -16.27
N GLN A 20 15.88 -7.91 -16.24
CA GLN A 20 15.56 -6.53 -15.91
C GLN A 20 16.17 -6.23 -14.53
N THR A 21 17.26 -5.49 -14.50
CA THR A 21 18.02 -5.19 -13.28
C THR A 21 17.38 -4.10 -12.43
N ASP A 22 16.43 -3.36 -12.99
CA ASP A 22 15.66 -2.32 -12.29
C ASP A 22 14.28 -2.85 -11.87
N GLN A 23 14.27 -3.72 -10.86
CA GLN A 23 13.03 -4.16 -10.22
C GLN A 23 12.63 -3.15 -9.15
N LYS A 24 11.43 -2.59 -9.27
CA LYS A 24 10.84 -1.69 -8.28
C LYS A 24 9.84 -2.48 -7.45
N ILE A 25 9.86 -2.27 -6.14
CA ILE A 25 8.89 -2.83 -5.20
C ILE A 25 8.03 -1.69 -4.70
N ILE A 26 6.71 -1.79 -4.89
CA ILE A 26 5.74 -0.83 -4.38
C ILE A 26 4.77 -1.59 -3.48
N ILE A 27 4.72 -1.21 -2.21
CA ILE A 27 3.78 -1.77 -1.23
C ILE A 27 2.74 -0.70 -0.95
N ILE A 28 1.47 -1.01 -1.21
CA ILE A 28 0.34 -0.12 -0.92
C ILE A 28 -0.50 -0.79 0.15
N THR A 29 -0.80 -0.05 1.22
CA THR A 29 -1.71 -0.50 2.27
C THR A 29 -2.87 0.49 2.37
N THR A 30 -4.05 -0.03 2.69
CA THR A 30 -5.27 0.76 2.92
C THR A 30 -5.83 0.33 4.27
N ASP A 31 -6.21 1.28 5.13
CA ASP A 31 -6.85 0.95 6.39
C ASP A 31 -8.37 0.75 6.21
N GLY A 32 -8.97 -0.11 7.03
CA GLY A 32 -10.43 -0.30 7.11
C GLY A 32 -11.09 -0.92 5.87
N PHE A 33 -10.33 -1.34 4.87
CA PHE A 33 -10.92 -1.80 3.61
C PHE A 33 -11.36 -3.27 3.67
N ARG A 34 -12.66 -3.49 3.53
CA ARG A 34 -13.29 -4.80 3.69
C ARG A 34 -13.14 -5.67 2.43
N TRP A 35 -12.87 -6.96 2.65
CA TRP A 35 -12.76 -7.94 1.57
C TRP A 35 -14.08 -8.14 0.81
N GLN A 36 -15.22 -7.89 1.47
CA GLN A 36 -16.54 -8.04 0.86
C GLN A 36 -16.69 -7.13 -0.36
N GLU A 37 -16.30 -5.85 -0.26
CA GLU A 37 -16.34 -4.90 -1.38
C GLU A 37 -15.37 -5.30 -2.48
N VAL A 38 -14.19 -5.80 -2.12
CA VAL A 38 -13.21 -6.31 -3.08
C VAL A 38 -13.84 -7.40 -3.95
N PHE A 39 -14.41 -8.44 -3.35
CA PHE A 39 -14.83 -9.64 -4.10
C PHE A 39 -16.29 -9.60 -4.59
N ASN A 40 -17.17 -8.87 -3.90
CA ASN A 40 -18.60 -8.82 -4.22
C ASN A 40 -19.04 -7.48 -4.82
N GLY A 41 -18.23 -6.42 -4.75
CA GLY A 41 -18.63 -5.07 -5.14
C GLY A 41 -19.50 -4.40 -4.09
N MET A 42 -20.28 -3.40 -4.49
CA MET A 42 -21.08 -2.59 -3.57
C MET A 42 -22.03 -3.45 -2.73
N ASP A 43 -21.96 -3.29 -1.41
CA ASP A 43 -22.88 -3.89 -0.45
C ASP A 43 -24.18 -3.07 -0.38
N SER A 44 -25.30 -3.69 -0.76
CA SER A 44 -26.61 -3.02 -0.76
C SER A 44 -27.11 -2.66 0.63
N ALA A 45 -26.76 -3.43 1.67
CA ALA A 45 -27.18 -3.15 3.04
C ALA A 45 -26.53 -1.85 3.55
N ILE A 46 -25.31 -1.56 3.10
CA ILE A 46 -24.59 -0.33 3.44
C ILE A 46 -25.03 0.83 2.55
N ALA A 47 -25.11 0.59 1.23
CA ALA A 47 -25.55 1.61 0.29
C ALA A 47 -26.97 2.11 0.58
N ASN A 48 -27.85 1.25 1.12
CA ASN A 48 -29.21 1.60 1.49
C ASN A 48 -29.35 2.18 2.92
N ASN A 49 -28.28 2.23 3.70
CA ASN A 49 -28.34 2.71 5.08
C ASN A 49 -27.98 4.20 5.18
N GLY A 50 -28.95 5.01 5.58
CA GLY A 50 -28.82 6.46 5.76
C GLY A 50 -27.65 6.90 6.64
N LYS A 51 -27.22 6.05 7.59
CA LYS A 51 -26.06 6.31 8.46
C LYS A 51 -24.73 6.34 7.70
N PHE A 52 -24.62 5.64 6.58
CA PHE A 52 -23.36 5.41 5.87
C PHE A 52 -23.34 6.00 4.45
N ASN A 53 -24.48 6.42 3.91
CA ASN A 53 -24.60 6.88 2.53
C ASN A 53 -24.85 8.39 2.39
N GLN A 54 -24.87 9.16 3.49
CA GLN A 54 -25.10 10.62 3.47
C GLN A 54 -26.35 11.06 2.68
N GLY A 55 -27.37 10.20 2.60
CA GLY A 55 -28.61 10.45 1.87
C GLY A 55 -28.54 10.22 0.35
N VAL A 56 -27.43 9.71 -0.21
CA VAL A 56 -27.25 9.55 -1.66
C VAL A 56 -27.45 8.12 -2.18
N SER A 57 -28.28 7.31 -1.50
CA SER A 57 -28.55 5.91 -1.88
C SER A 57 -28.89 5.72 -3.36
N ALA A 58 -29.81 6.53 -3.91
CA ALA A 58 -30.24 6.42 -5.30
C ALA A 58 -29.08 6.58 -6.30
N TYR A 59 -28.14 7.48 -6.00
CA TYR A 59 -26.93 7.68 -6.80
C TYR A 59 -25.98 6.47 -6.70
N LEU A 60 -25.77 5.94 -5.49
CA LEU A 60 -24.91 4.77 -5.27
C LEU A 60 -25.41 3.55 -6.06
N PHE A 61 -26.71 3.25 -5.99
CA PHE A 61 -27.29 2.14 -6.76
C PHE A 61 -27.19 2.37 -8.27
N LYS A 62 -27.50 3.57 -8.75
CA LYS A 62 -27.37 3.90 -10.19
C LYS A 62 -25.93 3.71 -10.69
N THR A 63 -24.94 4.05 -9.87
CA THR A 63 -23.53 4.10 -10.30
C THR A 63 -22.84 2.75 -10.14
N TYR A 64 -23.02 2.11 -8.99
CA TYR A 64 -22.20 0.98 -8.55
C TYR A 64 -22.95 -0.34 -8.44
N TRP A 65 -24.29 -0.38 -8.57
CA TRP A 65 -25.03 -1.64 -8.50
C TRP A 65 -25.01 -2.42 -9.82
N HIS A 66 -25.02 -3.73 -9.66
CA HIS A 66 -25.38 -4.72 -10.68
C HIS A 66 -25.79 -6.01 -9.96
N ASP A 67 -26.70 -6.79 -10.54
CA ASP A 67 -27.18 -8.03 -9.91
C ASP A 67 -26.10 -9.13 -9.89
N ASP A 68 -25.27 -9.18 -10.94
CA ASP A 68 -24.04 -9.99 -10.96
C ASP A 68 -22.92 -9.31 -10.16
N ALA A 69 -22.41 -10.01 -9.14
CA ALA A 69 -21.30 -9.59 -8.30
C ALA A 69 -19.98 -9.34 -9.08
N THR A 70 -19.76 -10.08 -10.18
CA THR A 70 -18.56 -9.91 -11.03
C THR A 70 -18.56 -8.56 -11.74
N GLU A 71 -19.71 -8.12 -12.21
CA GLU A 71 -19.87 -6.79 -12.81
C GLU A 71 -19.95 -5.70 -11.73
N ARG A 72 -20.60 -5.98 -10.60
CA ARG A 72 -20.71 -5.06 -9.46
C ARG A 72 -19.34 -4.69 -8.88
N ARG A 73 -18.44 -5.65 -8.71
CA ARG A 73 -17.08 -5.39 -8.21
C ARG A 73 -16.21 -4.61 -9.20
N LYS A 74 -16.40 -4.82 -10.51
CA LYS A 74 -15.74 -4.01 -11.56
C LYS A 74 -16.24 -2.58 -11.55
N LYS A 75 -17.54 -2.34 -11.34
CA LYS A 75 -18.10 -0.99 -11.19
C LYS A 75 -17.52 -0.26 -9.98
N LEU A 76 -17.38 -0.94 -8.84
CA LEU A 76 -16.86 -0.33 -7.62
C LEU A 76 -15.33 -0.12 -7.66
N LEU A 77 -14.58 -1.10 -8.16
CA LEU A 77 -13.11 -1.12 -8.15
C LEU A 77 -12.56 -1.43 -9.56
N PRO A 78 -12.74 -0.53 -10.53
CA PRO A 78 -12.45 -0.81 -11.94
C PRO A 78 -10.98 -1.11 -12.20
N PHE A 79 -10.05 -0.40 -11.54
CA PHE A 79 -8.61 -0.63 -11.70
C PHE A 79 -8.18 -1.98 -11.13
N LEU A 80 -8.69 -2.36 -9.95
CA LEU A 80 -8.37 -3.65 -9.33
C LEU A 80 -8.79 -4.82 -10.23
N TRP A 81 -10.02 -4.78 -10.75
CA TRP A 81 -10.57 -5.89 -11.51
C TRP A 81 -10.25 -5.88 -13.01
N SER A 82 -9.89 -4.74 -13.59
CA SER A 82 -9.52 -4.64 -15.01
C SER A 82 -8.01 -4.65 -15.25
N THR A 83 -7.21 -4.23 -14.25
CA THR A 83 -5.75 -4.15 -14.38
C THR A 83 -5.04 -5.16 -13.48
N ILE A 84 -5.25 -5.10 -12.16
CA ILE A 84 -4.51 -5.94 -11.22
C ILE A 84 -4.88 -7.42 -11.38
N ALA A 85 -6.18 -7.74 -11.49
CA ALA A 85 -6.63 -9.11 -11.69
C ALA A 85 -6.13 -9.74 -13.01
N MET A 86 -5.92 -8.92 -14.05
CA MET A 86 -5.47 -9.37 -15.37
C MET A 86 -3.95 -9.56 -15.45
N ASN A 87 -3.19 -8.78 -14.68
CA ASN A 87 -1.72 -8.76 -14.73
C ASN A 87 -1.06 -9.27 -13.44
N GLY A 88 -1.85 -9.89 -12.55
CA GLY A 88 -1.41 -10.25 -11.20
C GLY A 88 -2.35 -11.24 -10.54
N GLN A 89 -2.30 -11.27 -9.20
CA GLN A 89 -3.09 -12.19 -8.39
C GLN A 89 -3.82 -11.43 -7.30
N ILE A 90 -5.04 -11.87 -7.00
CA ILE A 90 -5.85 -11.35 -5.90
C ILE A 90 -6.15 -12.52 -4.97
N LEU A 91 -5.74 -12.40 -3.71
CA LEU A 91 -5.92 -13.41 -2.66
C LEU A 91 -6.87 -12.86 -1.58
N GLY A 92 -7.49 -13.75 -0.81
CA GLY A 92 -8.39 -13.38 0.29
C GLY A 92 -9.88 -13.58 0.01
N ASN A 93 -10.27 -14.23 -1.10
CA ASN A 93 -11.68 -14.54 -1.34
C ASN A 93 -12.17 -15.66 -0.41
N ARG A 94 -12.88 -15.27 0.64
CA ARG A 94 -13.38 -16.20 1.65
C ARG A 94 -14.50 -17.12 1.15
N GLN A 95 -15.19 -16.76 0.06
CA GLN A 95 -16.17 -17.64 -0.58
C GLN A 95 -15.50 -18.89 -1.19
N ASN A 96 -14.21 -18.78 -1.50
CA ASN A 96 -13.38 -19.86 -2.03
C ASN A 96 -12.43 -20.41 -0.95
N GLU A 97 -12.73 -20.20 0.33
CA GLU A 97 -11.90 -20.59 1.48
C GLU A 97 -10.45 -20.05 1.45
N ASN A 98 -10.16 -19.04 0.63
CA ASN A 98 -8.86 -18.39 0.58
C ASN A 98 -8.76 -17.36 1.72
N LYS A 99 -8.10 -17.76 2.81
CA LYS A 99 -7.99 -16.99 4.04
C LYS A 99 -6.62 -16.32 4.13
N VAL A 100 -6.56 -15.04 3.77
CA VAL A 100 -5.39 -14.16 4.03
C VAL A 100 -5.59 -13.51 5.39
N ASN A 101 -5.34 -14.28 6.45
CA ASN A 101 -5.55 -13.84 7.83
C ASN A 101 -4.24 -13.39 8.47
N VAL A 102 -4.33 -12.38 9.32
CA VAL A 102 -3.31 -12.08 10.32
C VAL A 102 -3.35 -13.11 11.46
N ARG A 103 -2.21 -13.30 12.13
CA ARG A 103 -2.01 -14.18 13.28
C ARG A 103 -2.04 -13.42 14.60
N ASN A 104 -1.81 -12.11 14.62
CA ASN A 104 -1.92 -11.34 15.85
C ASN A 104 -3.34 -11.46 16.43
N PRO A 105 -3.49 -11.53 17.76
CA PRO A 105 -4.80 -11.73 18.41
C PRO A 105 -5.62 -10.44 18.53
N TYR A 106 -5.10 -9.31 18.06
CA TYR A 106 -5.62 -7.98 18.37
C TYR A 106 -6.53 -7.42 17.27
N TRP A 107 -6.21 -7.72 16.00
CA TRP A 107 -7.02 -7.36 14.83
C TRP A 107 -7.30 -5.86 14.68
N PHE A 108 -6.31 -5.02 15.00
CA PHE A 108 -6.33 -3.58 14.73
C PHE A 108 -4.97 -3.08 14.22
N SER A 109 -4.90 -1.78 13.91
CA SER A 109 -3.87 -1.11 13.10
C SER A 109 -2.42 -1.48 13.44
N TYR A 110 -1.80 -0.99 14.53
CA TYR A 110 -0.36 -1.20 14.75
C TYR A 110 0.02 -2.70 14.72
N PRO A 111 -0.59 -3.61 15.50
CA PRO A 111 -0.22 -5.03 15.45
C PRO A 111 -0.35 -5.63 14.05
N GLY A 112 -1.38 -5.23 13.29
CA GLY A 112 -1.58 -5.62 11.89
C GLY A 112 -0.46 -5.14 10.97
N TYR A 113 -0.11 -3.85 11.02
CA TYR A 113 0.98 -3.30 10.22
C TYR A 113 2.33 -3.90 10.59
N SER A 114 2.62 -4.09 11.88
CA SER A 114 3.83 -4.79 12.32
C SER A 114 3.90 -6.18 11.68
N GLU A 115 2.82 -6.95 11.74
CA GLU A 115 2.79 -8.29 11.14
C GLU A 115 3.00 -8.26 9.62
N ILE A 116 2.39 -7.29 8.91
CA ILE A 116 2.59 -7.10 7.46
C ILE A 116 4.07 -6.90 7.13
N PHE A 117 4.77 -6.03 7.86
CA PHE A 117 6.13 -5.62 7.52
C PHE A 117 7.22 -6.51 8.12
N THR A 118 6.94 -7.23 9.22
CA THR A 118 7.91 -8.13 9.88
C THR A 118 7.69 -9.60 9.52
N GLY A 119 6.51 -9.97 9.04
CA GLY A 119 6.15 -11.33 8.65
C GLY A 119 5.76 -12.25 9.81
N PHE A 120 5.64 -11.74 11.05
CA PHE A 120 5.18 -12.51 12.20
C PHE A 120 4.37 -11.67 13.19
N ALA A 121 3.57 -12.33 14.02
CA ALA A 121 2.80 -11.69 15.08
C ALA A 121 3.66 -11.56 16.34
N ASP A 122 3.85 -10.32 16.79
CA ASP A 122 4.46 -10.01 18.08
C ASP A 122 3.36 -9.61 19.08
N THR A 123 3.13 -10.46 20.08
CA THR A 123 2.09 -10.21 21.09
C THR A 123 2.46 -9.10 22.08
N ALA A 124 3.70 -8.61 22.10
CA ALA A 124 4.02 -7.42 22.88
C ALA A 124 3.39 -6.16 22.25
N ILE A 125 3.31 -6.11 20.92
CA ILE A 125 2.70 -5.02 20.17
C ILE A 125 1.19 -5.18 20.23
N ASN A 126 0.58 -4.61 21.26
CA ASN A 126 -0.83 -4.80 21.62
C ASN A 126 -1.60 -3.49 21.78
N SER A 127 -1.09 -2.39 21.21
CA SER A 127 -1.70 -1.06 21.26
C SER A 127 -1.23 -0.20 20.08
N ASN A 128 -2.09 0.71 19.60
CA ASN A 128 -1.69 1.74 18.64
C ASN A 128 -0.68 2.75 19.22
N GLY A 129 -0.63 2.87 20.54
CA GLY A 129 0.35 3.67 21.28
C GLY A 129 1.63 2.92 21.67
N TYR A 130 1.87 1.71 21.13
CA TYR A 130 3.08 0.95 21.44
C TYR A 130 4.35 1.74 21.07
N PRO A 131 5.47 1.66 21.81
CA PRO A 131 6.73 2.31 21.45
C PRO A 131 7.25 1.88 20.05
N PRO A 132 8.36 2.46 19.55
CA PRO A 132 8.96 2.03 18.29
C PRO A 132 9.13 0.50 18.19
N ASN A 133 8.77 -0.06 17.04
CA ASN A 133 8.75 -1.49 16.80
C ASN A 133 10.17 -2.05 16.92
N PRO A 134 10.43 -2.99 17.86
CA PRO A 134 11.79 -3.52 18.05
C PRO A 134 12.21 -4.46 16.93
N ASN A 135 11.28 -4.89 16.08
CA ASN A 135 11.50 -5.93 15.08
C ASN A 135 12.00 -5.31 13.76
N LYS A 136 13.02 -5.95 13.18
CA LYS A 136 13.48 -5.58 11.83
C LYS A 136 12.39 -5.93 10.81
N ASN A 137 12.06 -4.97 9.96
CA ASN A 137 11.05 -5.14 8.92
C ASN A 137 11.67 -5.38 7.52
N VAL A 138 10.83 -5.79 6.58
CA VAL A 138 11.22 -6.10 5.19
C VAL A 138 11.79 -4.88 4.46
N LEU A 139 11.32 -3.66 4.77
CA LEU A 139 11.83 -2.43 4.16
C LEU A 139 13.25 -2.12 4.64
N ALA A 140 13.52 -2.34 5.93
CA ALA A 140 14.87 -2.25 6.50
C ALA A 140 15.81 -3.29 5.86
N PHE A 141 15.33 -4.53 5.68
CA PHE A 141 16.08 -5.56 4.98
C PHE A 141 16.41 -5.14 3.53
N LEU A 142 15.43 -4.59 2.79
CA LEU A 142 15.63 -4.10 1.43
C LEU A 142 16.63 -2.94 1.41
N ASN A 143 16.55 -1.99 2.34
CA ASN A 143 17.47 -0.86 2.44
C ASN A 143 18.93 -1.27 2.71
N ASP A 144 19.17 -2.47 3.22
CA ASP A 144 20.53 -3.02 3.37
C ASP A 144 21.06 -3.68 2.08
N GLN A 145 20.20 -3.99 1.11
CA GLN A 145 20.61 -4.68 -0.12
C GLN A 145 21.26 -3.71 -1.10
N PRO A 146 22.36 -4.11 -1.78
CA PRO A 146 23.07 -3.23 -2.72
C PRO A 146 22.18 -2.59 -3.81
N ALA A 147 21.15 -3.31 -4.28
CA ALA A 147 20.25 -2.81 -5.32
C ALA A 147 19.33 -1.65 -4.86
N TYR A 148 18.93 -1.68 -3.58
CA TYR A 148 17.90 -0.80 -3.01
C TYR A 148 18.43 0.17 -1.95
N LYS A 149 19.69 0.04 -1.54
CA LYS A 149 20.29 0.86 -0.49
C LYS A 149 20.16 2.35 -0.79
N GLY A 150 19.53 3.07 0.15
CA GLY A 150 19.25 4.51 0.02
C GLY A 150 18.15 4.85 -1.00
N LYS A 151 17.37 3.86 -1.46
CA LYS A 151 16.26 4.02 -2.41
C LYS A 151 14.92 3.53 -1.85
N VAL A 152 14.85 3.31 -0.54
CA VAL A 152 13.63 2.94 0.18
C VAL A 152 13.04 4.22 0.79
N ALA A 153 11.75 4.47 0.59
CA ALA A 153 11.02 5.56 1.20
C ALA A 153 9.58 5.13 1.46
N VAL A 154 8.97 5.70 2.50
CA VAL A 154 7.58 5.42 2.87
C VAL A 154 6.81 6.72 3.01
N PHE A 155 5.56 6.70 2.56
CA PHE A 155 4.58 7.75 2.79
C PHE A 155 3.37 7.13 3.48
N GLY A 156 2.97 7.69 4.62
CA GLY A 156 1.83 7.20 5.41
C GLY A 156 0.93 8.34 5.85
N ALA A 157 -0.38 8.12 5.87
CA ALA A 157 -1.32 9.12 6.38
C ALA A 157 -1.22 9.29 7.90
N TRP A 158 -0.84 8.23 8.62
CA TRP A 158 -0.84 8.15 10.08
C TRP A 158 0.56 8.26 10.68
N ASP A 159 0.74 9.10 11.69
CA ASP A 159 2.02 9.37 12.36
C ASP A 159 2.69 8.12 12.96
N ALA A 160 1.89 7.12 13.36
CA ALA A 160 2.43 5.92 13.96
C ALA A 160 3.30 5.09 13.02
N PHE A 161 3.28 5.36 11.70
CA PHE A 161 4.21 4.71 10.77
C PHE A 161 5.67 4.93 11.16
N ASP A 162 6.02 6.05 11.80
CA ASP A 162 7.36 6.32 12.31
C ASP A 162 7.78 5.27 13.34
N ARG A 163 6.86 4.92 14.25
CA ARG A 163 7.07 3.90 15.29
C ARG A 163 6.95 2.48 14.72
N ILE A 164 5.96 2.22 13.87
CA ILE A 164 5.70 0.90 13.26
C ILE A 164 6.90 0.44 12.44
N LEU A 165 7.49 1.36 11.66
CA LEU A 165 8.62 1.08 10.77
C LEU A 165 9.97 1.43 11.40
N ASN A 166 9.95 2.12 12.55
CA ASN A 166 11.11 2.48 13.35
C ASN A 166 12.21 3.13 12.49
N GLU A 167 11.88 4.31 11.95
CA GLU A 167 12.74 5.08 11.04
C GLU A 167 14.15 5.29 11.62
N GLU A 168 14.23 5.71 12.89
CA GLU A 168 15.50 6.01 13.59
C GLU A 168 16.47 4.84 13.53
N GLN A 169 15.98 3.62 13.73
CA GLN A 169 16.81 2.42 13.72
C GLN A 169 17.09 1.91 12.30
N ASN A 170 16.12 2.04 11.39
CA ASN A 170 16.14 1.37 10.08
C ASN A 170 16.68 2.23 8.92
N LYS A 171 16.93 3.53 9.15
CA LYS A 171 17.72 4.41 8.27
C LYS A 171 17.17 4.56 6.85
N PHE A 172 15.85 4.62 6.70
CA PHE A 172 15.18 5.03 5.47
C PHE A 172 14.08 6.05 5.81
N PRO A 173 13.83 7.05 4.94
CA PRO A 173 12.84 8.07 5.23
C PRO A 173 11.42 7.51 5.35
N VAL A 174 10.74 7.91 6.41
CA VAL A 174 9.29 7.75 6.58
C VAL A 174 8.70 9.16 6.62
N PHE A 175 7.81 9.46 5.69
CA PHE A 175 7.06 10.71 5.66
C PHE A 175 5.63 10.41 6.12
N SER A 176 5.35 10.61 7.40
CA SER A 176 4.06 10.29 7.99
C SER A 176 3.26 11.55 8.33
N ALA A 177 1.93 11.45 8.26
CA ALA A 177 0.98 12.52 8.60
C ALA A 177 1.37 13.91 8.03
N PHE A 178 1.94 14.78 8.85
CA PHE A 178 2.24 16.18 8.53
C PHE A 178 3.71 16.44 8.17
N ASP A 179 4.51 15.39 8.03
CA ASP A 179 5.90 15.50 7.65
C ASP A 179 6.09 16.13 6.27
N SER A 180 7.18 16.90 6.16
CA SER A 180 7.54 17.57 4.91
C SER A 180 8.56 16.78 4.11
N PHE A 181 8.21 16.34 2.91
CA PHE A 181 9.12 15.65 1.99
C PHE A 181 9.92 16.61 1.09
N GLY A 182 10.90 16.09 0.33
CA GLY A 182 11.70 16.85 -0.65
C GLY A 182 13.02 17.46 -0.14
N GLY A 183 13.41 17.19 1.11
CA GLY A 183 14.70 17.61 1.66
C GLY A 183 14.90 19.14 1.75
N SER A 184 16.14 19.61 1.66
CA SER A 184 16.47 21.05 1.79
C SER A 184 16.16 21.87 0.53
N ASN A 185 16.26 21.27 -0.65
CA ASN A 185 16.07 21.94 -1.94
C ASN A 185 14.73 21.58 -2.58
N ARG A 186 13.64 21.81 -1.84
CA ARG A 186 12.27 21.51 -2.31
C ARG A 186 11.94 22.28 -3.60
N SER A 187 11.21 21.64 -4.50
CA SER A 187 10.56 22.27 -5.65
C SER A 187 9.40 23.18 -5.20
N ALA A 188 8.87 23.98 -6.12
CA ALA A 188 7.69 24.79 -5.84
C ALA A 188 6.46 23.93 -5.54
N ALA A 189 6.32 22.79 -6.22
CA ALA A 189 5.23 21.84 -6.00
C ALA A 189 5.33 21.20 -4.61
N GLU A 190 6.51 20.72 -4.21
CA GLU A 190 6.72 20.13 -2.89
C GLU A 190 6.44 21.13 -1.76
N ARG A 191 6.88 22.38 -1.90
CA ARG A 191 6.55 23.45 -0.93
C ARG A 191 5.04 23.67 -0.83
N LEU A 192 4.34 23.68 -1.97
CA LEU A 192 2.91 23.88 -2.00
C LEU A 192 2.16 22.71 -1.34
N ILE A 193 2.49 21.47 -1.70
CA ILE A 193 1.87 20.28 -1.09
C ILE A 193 2.13 20.23 0.42
N ASN A 194 3.37 20.41 0.86
CA ASN A 194 3.72 20.44 2.28
C ASN A 194 2.97 21.57 3.02
N GLY A 195 2.90 22.75 2.44
CA GLY A 195 2.17 23.89 3.01
C GLY A 195 0.67 23.63 3.14
N MET A 196 0.05 23.08 2.10
CA MET A 196 -1.38 22.71 2.15
C MET A 196 -1.64 21.62 3.19
N ASN A 197 -0.75 20.63 3.30
CA ASN A 197 -0.88 19.52 4.26
C ASN A 197 -0.84 19.98 5.73
N VAL A 198 -0.13 21.06 6.06
CA VAL A 198 -0.12 21.56 7.45
C VAL A 198 -1.23 22.60 7.73
N GLN A 199 -1.79 23.21 6.69
CA GLN A 199 -2.78 24.29 6.80
C GLN A 199 -4.24 23.84 6.70
N LEU A 200 -4.51 22.65 6.17
CA LEU A 200 -5.89 22.18 6.06
C LEU A 200 -6.55 21.95 7.43
N HIS A 201 -7.87 21.82 7.40
CA HIS A 201 -8.60 21.26 8.52
C HIS A 201 -8.13 19.84 8.82
N LYS A 202 -7.81 19.57 10.08
CA LYS A 202 -7.29 18.28 10.54
C LYS A 202 -8.39 17.46 11.23
N PRO A 203 -9.12 16.59 10.52
CA PRO A 203 -10.25 15.86 11.09
C PRO A 203 -9.86 14.88 12.20
N TRP A 204 -8.60 14.44 12.22
CA TRP A 204 -8.04 13.49 13.20
C TRP A 204 -6.96 14.13 14.08
N GLY A 205 -7.01 15.46 14.25
CA GLY A 205 -5.98 16.18 14.99
C GLY A 205 -4.61 16.09 14.32
N ASP A 206 -3.55 16.04 15.12
CA ASP A 206 -2.17 16.04 14.60
C ASP A 206 -1.64 14.63 14.26
N GLU A 207 -2.47 13.59 14.38
CA GLU A 207 -2.04 12.20 14.19
C GLU A 207 -2.17 11.71 12.73
N GLU A 208 -3.14 12.21 11.96
CA GLU A 208 -3.41 11.70 10.61
C GLU A 208 -3.73 12.81 9.61
N CYS A 209 -3.14 12.73 8.42
CA CYS A 209 -3.42 13.62 7.29
C CYS A 209 -4.41 13.01 6.29
N LEU A 210 -4.95 13.83 5.38
CA LEU A 210 -5.79 13.30 4.30
C LEU A 210 -4.95 12.53 3.28
N ASP A 211 -5.42 11.35 2.85
CA ASP A 211 -4.78 10.46 1.87
C ASP A 211 -4.27 11.16 0.59
N VAL A 212 -4.93 12.25 0.17
CA VAL A 212 -4.54 13.04 -0.99
C VAL A 212 -3.10 13.58 -0.86
N PHE A 213 -2.65 13.91 0.36
CA PHE A 213 -1.30 14.40 0.59
C PHE A 213 -0.27 13.27 0.60
N THR A 214 -0.63 12.09 1.11
CA THR A 214 0.17 10.87 0.94
C THR A 214 0.33 10.54 -0.54
N ASN A 215 -0.76 10.60 -1.32
CA ASN A 215 -0.74 10.33 -2.76
C ASN A 215 0.16 11.30 -3.55
N PHE A 216 -0.05 12.61 -3.39
CA PHE A 216 0.79 13.60 -4.09
C PHE A 216 2.23 13.60 -3.58
N GLY A 217 2.46 13.30 -2.30
CA GLY A 217 3.80 13.12 -1.75
C GLY A 217 4.57 12.03 -2.50
N VAL A 218 3.97 10.85 -2.67
CA VAL A 218 4.57 9.75 -3.45
C VAL A 218 4.79 10.16 -4.91
N LEU A 219 3.80 10.76 -5.57
CA LEU A 219 3.90 11.10 -7.00
C LEU A 219 4.98 12.13 -7.31
N LEU A 220 5.27 13.05 -6.38
CA LEU A 220 6.34 14.04 -6.53
C LEU A 220 7.72 13.50 -6.13
N TYR A 221 7.76 12.41 -5.35
CA TYR A 221 9.00 11.77 -4.91
C TYR A 221 9.57 10.78 -5.94
N LEU A 222 8.69 10.13 -6.71
CA LEU A 222 9.04 9.16 -7.77
C LEU A 222 9.60 9.82 -9.03
#